data_AF-A0A0P9DV67-F1
#
_entry.id   AF-A0A0P9DV67-F1
#
_cell.length_a   1.000
_cell.length_b   1.000
_cell.length_c   1.000
_cell.angle_alpha   90.00
_cell.angle_beta   90.00
_cell.angle_gamma   90.00
#
_symmetry.space_group_name_H-M   'P 1'
#
loop_
_entity.id
_entity.type
_entity.pdbx_description
1 polymer ?
#
loop_
_entity_poly.entity_id
_entity_poly.type
_entity_poly.pdbx_seq_one_letter_code
_entity_poly.pdbx_strand_id
1 'polypeptide(L)'
;MSNTPKALTPLNLEETSVNTTCITAYVRNMGSVDITITKAYVDKQLHSLTQTVHITPNSLGTVYITGTYEKEATYTVKLVYNKATQCLLT
;
A
#
# COMPACT_ATOMS: atom_id res chain seq x y z
N MET A 1 28.48 -10.50 12.12
CA MET A 1 27.58 -10.07 11.03
C MET A 1 26.15 -10.23 11.53
N SER A 2 25.47 -9.14 11.87
CA SER A 2 24.10 -9.21 12.37
C SER A 2 23.16 -9.25 11.16
N ASN A 3 22.62 -10.44 10.85
CA ASN A 3 21.51 -10.58 9.91
C ASN A 3 20.26 -10.04 10.62
N THR A 4 20.08 -8.72 10.59
CA THR A 4 18.81 -8.13 10.99
C THR A 4 17.76 -8.66 10.02
N PRO A 5 16.74 -9.41 10.46
CA PRO A 5 15.65 -9.80 9.57
C PRO A 5 15.10 -8.50 8.99
N LYS A 6 15.14 -8.35 7.66
CA LYS A 6 14.37 -7.31 6.98
C LYS A 6 12.97 -7.43 7.54
N ALA A 7 12.54 -6.48 8.37
CA ALA A 7 11.25 -6.54 9.03
C ALA A 7 10.22 -6.82 7.94
N LEU A 8 9.66 -8.03 7.94
CA LEU A 8 8.71 -8.46 6.92
C LEU A 8 7.56 -7.48 7.01
N THR A 9 7.47 -6.57 6.05
CA THR A 9 6.33 -5.67 5.95
C THR A 9 5.12 -6.56 5.75
N PRO A 10 4.04 -6.40 6.52
CA PRO A 10 2.86 -7.24 6.39
C PRO A 10 2.12 -7.00 5.07
N LEU A 11 2.55 -6.05 4.22
CA LEU A 11 2.05 -5.89 2.87
C LEU A 11 3.06 -6.48 1.88
N ASN A 12 2.56 -7.36 1.00
CA ASN A 12 3.26 -7.87 -0.16
C ASN A 12 2.64 -7.27 -1.43
N LEU A 13 3.46 -6.81 -2.36
CA LEU A 13 3.00 -6.34 -3.66
C LEU A 13 2.87 -7.54 -4.60
N GLU A 14 1.70 -7.75 -5.18
CA GLU A 14 1.46 -8.84 -6.14
C GLU A 14 1.58 -8.34 -7.58
N GLU A 15 0.94 -7.20 -7.88
CA GLU A 15 0.88 -6.66 -9.22
C GLU A 15 0.75 -5.13 -9.19
N THR A 16 1.21 -4.49 -10.25
CA THR A 16 1.02 -3.06 -10.49
C THR A 16 0.66 -2.80 -11.94
N SER A 17 -0.20 -1.80 -12.16
CA SER A 17 -0.39 -1.20 -13.47
C SER A 17 -0.38 0.32 -13.37
N VAL A 18 0.03 0.98 -14.46
CA VAL A 18 0.02 2.45 -14.55
C VAL A 18 -0.65 2.86 -15.86
N ASN A 19 -1.51 3.87 -15.76
CA ASN A 19 -2.02 4.61 -16.90
C ASN A 19 -1.77 6.11 -16.67
N THR A 20 -2.23 6.96 -17.58
CA THR A 20 -1.92 8.40 -17.55
C THR A 20 -2.48 9.15 -16.33
N THR A 21 -3.45 8.57 -15.61
CA THR A 21 -4.14 9.24 -14.49
C THR A 21 -4.08 8.48 -13.17
N CYS A 22 -3.66 7.20 -13.19
CA CYS A 22 -3.71 6.32 -12.04
C CYS A 22 -2.58 5.29 -12.06
N ILE A 23 -1.93 5.13 -10.90
CA ILE A 23 -1.19 3.91 -10.57
C ILE A 23 -2.15 3.01 -9.79
N THR A 24 -2.28 1.75 -10.22
CA THR A 24 -3.04 0.71 -9.52
C THR A 24 -2.05 -0.29 -8.92
N ALA A 25 -2.15 -0.54 -7.61
CA ALA A 25 -1.32 -1.52 -6.92
C ALA A 25 -2.20 -2.57 -6.23
N TYR A 26 -1.93 -3.85 -6.49
CA TYR A 26 -2.57 -4.99 -5.84
C TYR A 26 -1.66 -5.47 -4.71
N VAL A 27 -2.12 -5.29 -3.47
CA VAL A 27 -1.32 -5.55 -2.27
C VAL A 27 -2.02 -6.54 -1.36
N ARG A 28 -1.33 -7.62 -1.00
CA ARG A 28 -1.82 -8.62 -0.05
C ARG A 28 -1.37 -8.30 1.35
N ASN A 29 -2.29 -8.36 2.30
CA ASN A 29 -1.96 -8.33 3.72
C ASN A 29 -1.52 -9.73 4.16
N MET A 30 -0.21 -9.96 4.30
CA MET A 30 0.41 -11.17 4.86
C MET A 30 0.52 -11.14 6.38
N GLY A 31 0.04 -10.07 7.03
CA GLY A 31 0.02 -9.92 8.48
C GLY A 31 -1.19 -10.60 9.14
N SER A 32 -1.18 -10.61 10.47
CA SER A 32 -2.25 -11.17 11.30
C SER A 32 -3.29 -10.14 11.78
N VAL A 33 -3.15 -8.87 11.38
CA VAL A 33 -4.06 -7.77 11.77
C VAL A 33 -4.53 -7.02 10.54
N ASP A 34 -5.69 -6.39 10.62
CA ASP A 34 -6.20 -5.55 9.53
C ASP A 34 -5.28 -4.36 9.28
N ILE A 35 -5.16 -4.00 8.01
CA ILE A 35 -4.34 -2.89 7.55
C ILE A 35 -5.23 -1.84 6.89
N THR A 36 -5.02 -0.58 7.26
CA THR A 36 -5.68 0.56 6.62
C THR A 36 -4.64 1.45 5.94
N ILE A 37 -4.68 1.51 4.62
CA ILE A 37 -3.80 2.33 3.77
C ILE A 37 -4.47 3.69 3.59
N THR A 38 -3.77 4.76 3.97
CA THR A 38 -4.34 6.11 4.03
C THR A 38 -3.66 7.10 3.10
N LYS A 39 -2.39 6.86 2.74
CA LYS A 39 -1.59 7.75 1.90
C LYS A 39 -0.63 6.95 1.03
N ALA A 40 -0.26 7.52 -0.09
CA ALA A 40 0.84 7.03 -0.91
C ALA A 40 1.83 8.16 -1.21
N TYR A 41 3.10 7.80 -1.36
CA TYR A 41 4.09 8.67 -1.96
C TYR A 41 4.53 8.07 -3.29
N VAL A 42 4.61 8.90 -4.32
CA VAL A 42 5.17 8.56 -5.63
C VAL A 42 6.38 9.45 -5.83
N ASP A 43 7.56 8.87 -6.04
CA ASP A 43 8.84 9.60 -6.17
C ASP A 43 9.06 10.65 -5.07
N LYS A 44 8.74 10.25 -3.83
CA LYS A 44 8.82 11.06 -2.60
C LYS A 44 7.80 12.21 -2.50
N GLN A 45 6.95 12.41 -3.49
CA GLN A 45 5.83 13.35 -3.41
C GLN A 45 4.58 12.66 -2.86
N LEU A 46 3.81 13.38 -2.05
CA LEU A 46 2.57 12.85 -1.46
C LEU A 46 1.45 12.85 -2.51
N HIS A 47 0.78 11.71 -2.68
CA HIS A 47 -0.38 11.56 -3.54
C HIS A 47 -1.60 11.10 -2.75
N SER A 48 -2.77 11.59 -3.17
CA SER A 48 -4.06 11.13 -2.67
C SER A 48 -4.38 9.74 -3.22
N LEU A 49 -5.01 8.93 -2.38
CA LEU A 49 -5.69 7.72 -2.81
C LEU A 49 -7.11 8.08 -3.25
N THR A 50 -7.68 7.36 -4.22
CA THR A 50 -9.09 7.53 -4.58
C THR A 50 -10.00 7.25 -3.38
N GLN A 51 -9.58 6.32 -2.51
CA GLN A 51 -10.25 5.99 -1.27
C GLN A 51 -9.26 5.39 -0.27
N THR A 52 -9.61 5.44 1.02
CA THR A 52 -8.95 4.61 2.05
C THR A 52 -9.14 3.14 1.71
N VAL A 53 -8.08 2.34 1.84
CA VAL A 53 -8.12 0.90 1.54
C VAL A 53 -7.96 0.12 2.83
N HIS A 54 -8.96 -0.70 3.15
CA HIS A 54 -8.94 -1.60 4.29
C HIS A 54 -8.71 -3.04 3.81
N ILE A 55 -7.74 -3.74 4.40
CA ILE A 55 -7.31 -5.07 3.98
C ILE A 55 -7.20 -5.97 5.20
N THR A 56 -8.10 -6.94 5.29
CA THR A 56 -8.09 -7.99 6.31
C THR A 56 -6.91 -8.94 6.13
N PRO A 57 -6.48 -9.68 7.17
CA PRO A 57 -5.44 -10.69 7.08
C PRO A 57 -5.62 -11.66 5.90
N ASN A 58 -4.51 -12.00 5.25
CA ASN A 58 -4.39 -12.88 4.08
C ASN A 58 -5.20 -12.47 2.84
N SER A 59 -5.80 -11.28 2.84
CA SER A 59 -6.66 -10.80 1.77
C SER A 59 -5.92 -9.83 0.84
N LEU A 60 -6.41 -9.72 -0.39
CA LEU A 60 -5.90 -8.78 -1.40
C LEU A 60 -6.70 -7.48 -1.34
N GLY A 61 -6.01 -6.34 -1.40
CA GLY A 61 -6.61 -5.03 -1.58
C GLY A 61 -6.06 -4.32 -2.81
N THR A 62 -6.88 -3.46 -3.40
CA THR A 62 -6.50 -2.64 -4.55
C THR A 62 -6.35 -1.19 -4.13
N VAL A 63 -5.18 -0.61 -4.39
CA VAL A 63 -4.86 0.78 -4.10
C VAL A 63 -4.80 1.56 -5.41
N TYR A 64 -5.62 2.61 -5.49
CA TYR A 64 -5.64 3.54 -6.62
C TYR A 64 -5.00 4.86 -6.20
N ILE A 65 -3.89 5.22 -6.84
CA ILE A 65 -3.12 6.44 -6.56
C ILE A 65 -3.32 7.41 -7.72
N THR A 66 -4.12 8.44 -7.50
CA THR A 66 -4.44 9.44 -8.53
C THR A 66 -3.26 10.39 -8.76
N GLY A 67 -3.01 10.73 -10.02
CA GLY A 67 -1.96 11.66 -10.39
C GLY A 67 -1.93 11.89 -11.89
N THR A 68 -0.83 12.44 -12.38
CA THR A 68 -0.53 12.50 -13.81
C THR A 68 0.74 11.71 -14.03
N TYR A 69 0.65 10.67 -14.85
CA TYR A 69 1.75 9.74 -15.09
C TYR A 69 2.00 9.59 -16.58
N GLU A 70 3.24 9.25 -16.90
CA GLU A 70 3.68 8.98 -18.25
C GLU A 70 3.68 7.47 -18.47
N LYS A 71 3.23 7.07 -19.66
CA LYS A 71 3.31 5.67 -20.08
C LYS A 71 4.80 5.31 -20.19
N GLU A 72 5.17 4.12 -19.71
CA GLU A 72 6.53 3.57 -19.74
C GLU A 72 7.54 4.21 -18.75
N ALA A 73 7.13 5.20 -17.96
CA ALA A 73 7.93 5.70 -16.86
C ALA A 73 7.94 4.73 -15.67
N THR A 74 9.05 4.73 -14.92
CA THR A 74 9.20 3.96 -13.68
C THR A 74 9.00 4.86 -12.47
N TYR A 75 8.16 4.43 -11.54
CA TYR A 75 7.82 5.18 -10.33
C TYR A 75 8.19 4.41 -9.07
N THR A 76 8.72 5.12 -8.06
CA THR A 76 8.90 4.56 -6.73
C THR A 76 7.68 4.86 -5.87
N VAL A 77 6.91 3.83 -5.51
CA VAL A 77 5.72 3.98 -4.68
C VAL A 77 5.98 3.54 -3.23
N LYS A 78 5.58 4.38 -2.28
CA LYS A 78 5.57 4.04 -0.84
C LYS A 78 4.17 4.21 -0.28
N LEU A 79 3.58 3.12 0.20
CA LEU A 79 2.28 3.13 0.86
C LEU A 79 2.45 3.36 2.36
N VAL A 80 1.64 4.26 2.92
CA VAL A 80 1.55 4.48 4.37
C VAL A 80 0.29 3.83 4.88
N TYR A 81 0.49 2.95 5.86
CA TYR A 81 -0.58 2.17 6.44
C TYR A 81 -0.52 2.18 7.97
N ASN A 82 -1.69 2.02 8.57
CA ASN A 82 -1.85 1.82 10.00
C ASN A 82 -2.39 0.40 10.23
N LYS A 83 -1.96 -0.22 11.34
CA LYS A 83 -2.59 -1.45 11.83
C LYS A 83 -3.88 -1.05 12.54
N ALA A 84 -5.00 -1.69 12.24
CA ALA A 84 -6.20 -1.49 13.04
C ALA A 84 -5.88 -2.00 14.45
N THR A 85 -5.97 -1.11 15.44
CA THR A 85 -5.90 -1.52 16.84
C THR A 85 -7.35 -1.72 17.27
N GLN A 86 -7.80 -2.97 17.44
CA GLN A 86 -9.10 -3.21 18.03
C GLN A 86 -9.07 -2.67 19.46
N CYS A 87 -9.80 -1.58 19.70
CA CYS A 87 -10.13 -1.16 21.06
C CYS A 87 -11.39 -1.93 21.45
N LEU A 88 -11.24 -3.02 22.20
CA LEU A 88 -12.37 -3.72 22.80
C LEU A 88 -12.87 -2.84 23.96
N LEU A 89 -14.06 -2.27 23.83
CA LEU A 89 -14.76 -1.70 24.98
C LEU A 89 -15.49 -2.86 25.68
N THR A 90 -14.97 -3.28 26.83
CA THR A 90 -15.64 -4.22 27.75
C THR A 90 -16.48 -3.48 28.78
#